data_AF-A0A2V3JK75-F1
#
_entry.id   AF-A0A2V3JK75-F1
#
_cell.length_a   1.000
_cell.length_b   1.000
_cell.length_c   1.000
_cell.angle_alpha   90.00
_cell.angle_beta   90.00
_cell.angle_gamma   90.00
#
_symmetry.space_group_name_H-M   'P 1'
#
loop_
_entity.id
_entity.type
_entity.pdbx_description
1 polymer ?
#
loop_
_entity_poly.entity_id
_entity_poly.type
_entity_poly.pdbx_seq_one_letter_code
_entity_poly.pdbx_strand_id
1 'polypeptide(L)'
;MFDLSAIMGCLTICLDTTTLARLRVIVPAMLAMTGRVTMLGISRWAEEGGSYRTVQRFFSTAIEWEKVHWCFFRHCFSHIGSVFIIAIDETVITKAGRKTHGLDRFFSSVYGKPVRGLSFYAISLVSTKRRISFQIMIKQVIRSEDEPKQKRSK
;
A
#
# COMPACT_ATOMS: atom_id res chain seq x y z
N MET A 1 19.86 3.66 -12.98
CA MET A 1 19.16 4.31 -11.86
C MET A 1 17.87 4.88 -12.41
N PHE A 2 16.70 4.45 -11.91
CA PHE A 2 15.44 4.98 -12.41
C PHE A 2 15.31 6.45 -11.98
N ASP A 3 15.00 7.33 -12.93
CA ASP A 3 14.58 8.68 -12.59
C ASP A 3 13.18 8.61 -11.98
N LEU A 4 13.11 8.82 -10.66
CA LEU A 4 11.86 8.79 -9.91
C LEU A 4 10.84 9.79 -10.47
N SER A 5 11.33 10.94 -10.94
CA SER A 5 10.49 11.98 -11.54
C SER A 5 9.84 11.48 -12.83
N ALA A 6 10.61 10.82 -13.68
CA ALA A 6 10.14 10.22 -14.92
C ALA A 6 9.11 9.10 -14.65
N ILE A 7 9.37 8.21 -13.69
CA ILE A 7 8.41 7.16 -13.30
C ILE A 7 7.09 7.78 -12.82
N MET A 8 7.15 8.81 -11.97
CA MET A 8 5.94 9.44 -11.45
C MET A 8 5.19 10.25 -12.51
N GLY A 9 5.81 10.58 -13.64
CA GLY A 9 5.16 11.22 -14.78
C GLY A 9 3.98 10.41 -15.34
N CYS A 10 4.07 9.08 -15.35
CA CYS A 10 2.98 8.24 -15.88
C CYS A 10 1.68 8.34 -15.06
N LEU A 11 1.78 8.72 -13.79
CA LEU A 11 0.63 8.82 -12.89
C LEU A 11 -0.27 10.02 -13.17
N THR A 12 0.14 10.94 -14.03
CA THR A 12 -0.73 12.04 -14.53
C THR A 12 -2.03 11.53 -15.16
N ILE A 13 -2.06 10.28 -15.62
CA ILE A 13 -3.24 9.63 -16.20
C ILE A 13 -4.28 9.24 -15.14
N CYS A 14 -3.87 9.03 -13.88
CA CYS A 14 -4.74 8.51 -12.83
C CYS A 14 -4.77 9.33 -11.53
N LEU A 15 -3.94 10.36 -11.39
CA LEU A 15 -3.90 11.25 -10.24
C LEU A 15 -4.06 12.71 -10.68
N ASP A 16 -4.78 13.49 -9.88
CA ASP A 16 -4.83 14.93 -10.07
C ASP A 16 -3.47 15.58 -9.77
N THR A 17 -3.27 16.78 -10.32
CA THR A 17 -2.02 17.54 -10.21
C THR A 17 -1.59 17.77 -8.76
N THR A 18 -2.54 18.00 -7.85
CA THR A 18 -2.22 18.28 -6.44
C THR A 18 -1.77 17.00 -5.73
N THR A 19 -2.50 15.90 -5.90
CA THR A 19 -2.13 14.61 -5.30
C THR A 19 -0.79 14.12 -5.83
N LEU A 20 -0.55 14.25 -7.14
CA LEU A 20 0.73 13.88 -7.75
C LEU A 20 1.89 14.75 -7.24
N ALA A 21 1.70 16.07 -7.14
CA ALA A 21 2.73 16.96 -6.61
C ALA A 21 3.10 16.60 -5.16
N ARG A 22 2.11 16.31 -4.31
CA ARG A 22 2.35 15.83 -2.94
C ARG A 22 3.06 14.49 -2.91
N LEU A 23 2.68 13.55 -3.78
CA LEU A 23 3.32 12.25 -3.88
C LEU A 23 4.81 12.39 -4.26
N ARG A 24 5.13 13.27 -5.23
CA ARG A 24 6.51 13.56 -5.67
C ARG A 24 7.42 14.07 -4.55
N VAL A 25 6.84 14.72 -3.54
CA VAL A 25 7.56 15.19 -2.35
C VAL A 25 7.66 14.08 -1.29
N ILE A 26 6.58 13.32 -1.08
CA ILE A 26 6.49 12.29 -0.04
C ILE A 26 7.35 11.07 -0.35
N VAL A 27 7.37 10.59 -1.61
CA VAL A 27 8.08 9.35 -1.96
C VAL A 27 9.60 9.46 -1.73
N PRO A 28 10.31 10.49 -2.22
CA PRO A 28 11.73 10.65 -1.92
C PRO A 28 12.02 10.75 -0.42
N ALA A 29 11.20 11.50 0.33
CA ALA A 29 11.33 11.62 1.78
C ALA A 29 11.23 10.26 2.47
N MET A 30 10.24 9.44 2.09
CA MET A 30 10.08 8.08 2.63
C MET A 30 11.26 7.17 2.29
N LEU A 31 11.86 7.32 1.10
CA LEU A 31 13.01 6.52 0.67
C LEU A 31 14.32 6.94 1.37
N ALA A 32 14.46 8.22 1.75
CA ALA A 32 15.61 8.73 2.49
C ALA A 32 15.56 8.40 4.00
N MET A 33 14.35 8.17 4.54
CA MET A 33 14.16 7.85 5.95
C MET A 33 14.66 6.44 6.30
N THR A 34 15.30 6.31 7.46
CA THR A 34 15.61 5.01 8.08
C THR A 34 14.73 4.77 9.30
N GLY A 35 14.35 3.51 9.54
CA GLY A 35 13.52 3.12 10.67
C GLY A 35 12.02 3.43 10.47
N ARG A 36 11.37 4.01 11.48
CA ARG A 36 9.90 4.20 11.46
C ARG A 36 9.51 5.40 10.60
N VAL A 37 8.70 5.14 9.58
CA VAL A 37 8.07 6.18 8.77
C VAL A 37 6.84 6.73 9.50
N THR A 38 6.88 8.02 9.84
CA THR A 38 5.77 8.75 10.49
C THR A 38 5.46 10.00 9.68
N MET A 39 4.23 10.54 9.76
CA MET A 39 3.89 11.78 9.03
C MET A 39 4.81 12.96 9.41
N LEU A 40 5.19 13.06 10.70
CA LEU A 40 6.15 14.06 11.17
C LEU A 40 7.55 13.81 10.62
N GLY A 41 7.97 12.53 10.56
CA GLY A 41 9.23 12.15 9.94
C GLY A 41 9.27 12.54 8.46
N ILE A 42 8.23 12.19 7.70
CA ILE A 42 8.11 12.58 6.29
C ILE A 42 8.23 14.10 6.16
N SER A 43 7.52 14.87 6.98
CA SER A 43 7.59 16.34 6.93
C SER A 43 8.96 16.92 7.24
N ARG A 44 9.79 16.24 8.02
CA ARG A 44 11.16 16.67 8.32
C ARG A 44 12.14 16.35 7.20
N TRP A 45 11.89 15.27 6.45
CA TRP A 45 12.74 14.81 5.35
C TRP A 45 12.31 15.34 3.98
N ALA A 46 11.08 15.83 3.85
CA ALA A 46 10.52 16.32 2.60
C ALA A 46 10.91 17.76 2.24
N GLU A 47 11.90 18.33 2.95
CA GLU A 47 12.46 19.68 2.75
C GLU A 47 11.37 20.73 2.41
N GLU A 48 11.63 21.58 1.41
CA GLU A 48 10.69 22.59 0.94
C GLU A 48 9.52 21.94 0.17
N GLY A 49 8.29 22.30 0.54
CA GLY A 49 7.05 21.76 -0.06
C GLY A 49 6.38 20.63 0.74
N GLY A 50 7.08 20.05 1.71
CA GLY A 50 6.65 18.89 2.48
C GLY A 50 6.06 19.15 3.87
N SER A 51 5.37 20.27 4.12
CA SER A 51 4.86 20.57 5.47
C SER A 51 4.03 19.44 6.08
N TYR A 52 3.97 19.35 7.41
CA TYR A 52 3.14 18.34 8.10
C TYR A 52 1.69 18.37 7.63
N ARG A 53 1.13 19.56 7.38
CA ARG A 53 -0.21 19.74 6.83
C ARG A 53 -0.34 19.19 5.41
N THR A 54 0.70 19.31 4.58
CA THR A 54 0.75 18.70 3.24
C THR A 54 0.69 17.18 3.32
N VAL A 55 1.51 16.58 4.20
CA VAL A 55 1.55 15.13 4.42
C VAL A 55 0.20 14.64 4.93
N GLN A 56 -0.37 15.31 5.93
CA GLN A 56 -1.69 14.97 6.48
C GLN A 56 -2.78 15.03 5.41
N ARG A 57 -2.79 16.08 4.57
CA ARG A 57 -3.73 16.21 3.47
C ARG A 57 -3.61 15.06 2.48
N PHE A 58 -2.39 14.66 2.11
CA PHE A 58 -2.16 13.51 1.23
C PHE A 58 -2.75 12.22 1.80
N PHE A 59 -2.44 11.88 3.06
CA PHE A 59 -2.96 10.65 3.69
C PHE A 59 -4.47 10.70 3.99
N SER A 60 -5.09 11.88 3.95
CA SER A 60 -6.56 12.02 4.01
C SER A 60 -7.24 11.97 2.63
N THR A 61 -6.48 12.08 1.54
CA THR A 61 -7.03 12.02 0.18
C THR A 61 -7.35 10.56 -0.16
N ALA A 62 -8.57 10.32 -0.65
CA ALA A 62 -8.94 9.03 -1.21
C ALA A 62 -8.20 8.83 -2.54
N ILE A 63 -7.39 7.77 -2.63
CA ILE A 63 -6.61 7.43 -3.82
C ILE A 63 -7.03 6.04 -4.29
N GLU A 64 -7.34 5.92 -5.58
CA GLU A 64 -7.58 4.62 -6.22
C GLU A 64 -6.25 3.89 -6.44
N TRP A 65 -5.70 3.31 -5.37
CA TRP A 65 -4.38 2.67 -5.38
C TRP A 65 -4.23 1.56 -6.44
N GLU A 66 -5.32 0.86 -6.76
CA GLU A 66 -5.35 -0.14 -7.83
C GLU A 66 -4.99 0.46 -9.19
N LYS A 67 -5.52 1.65 -9.50
CA LYS A 67 -5.17 2.38 -10.74
C LYS A 67 -3.72 2.83 -10.72
N VAL A 68 -3.23 3.32 -9.59
CA VAL A 68 -1.82 3.74 -9.43
C VAL A 68 -0.87 2.57 -9.66
N HIS A 69 -1.10 1.44 -8.99
CA HIS A 69 -0.29 0.23 -9.16
C HIS A 69 -0.35 -0.31 -10.59
N TRP A 70 -1.55 -0.35 -11.18
CA TRP A 70 -1.72 -0.79 -12.57
C TRP A 70 -1.01 0.13 -13.56
N CYS A 71 -1.07 1.44 -13.36
CA CYS A 71 -0.38 2.42 -14.19
C CYS A 71 1.13 2.18 -14.17
N PHE A 72 1.73 2.01 -12.98
CA PHE A 72 3.14 1.66 -12.86
C PHE A 72 3.49 0.33 -13.52
N PHE A 73 2.70 -0.71 -13.28
CA PHE A 73 2.90 -2.01 -13.91
C PHE A 73 2.92 -1.90 -15.43
N ARG A 74 1.92 -1.21 -16.00
CA ARG A 74 1.78 -1.02 -17.44
C ARG A 74 2.93 -0.22 -18.03
N HIS A 75 3.29 0.90 -17.40
CA HIS A 75 4.30 1.82 -17.91
C HIS A 75 5.72 1.27 -17.78
N CYS A 76 6.07 0.68 -16.64
CA CYS A 76 7.45 0.28 -16.36
C CYS A 76 7.75 -1.18 -16.67
N PHE A 77 6.75 -2.07 -16.64
CA PHE A 77 6.99 -3.51 -16.55
C PHE A 77 6.21 -4.38 -17.54
N SER A 78 5.17 -3.85 -18.20
CA SER A 78 4.42 -4.64 -19.18
C SER A 78 5.16 -4.70 -20.52
N HIS A 79 5.39 -5.91 -21.02
CA HIS A 79 6.00 -6.18 -22.32
C HIS A 79 5.10 -7.17 -23.07
N ILE A 80 4.94 -6.97 -24.38
CA ILE A 80 4.16 -7.87 -25.25
C ILE A 80 4.75 -9.29 -25.16
N GLY A 81 3.88 -10.31 -25.10
CA GLY A 81 4.27 -11.71 -25.04
C GLY A 81 4.81 -12.21 -23.69
N SER A 82 4.75 -11.40 -22.64
CA SER A 82 5.19 -11.83 -21.30
C SER A 82 4.13 -12.68 -20.59
N VAL A 83 4.56 -13.80 -20.01
CA VAL A 83 3.71 -14.67 -19.18
C VAL A 83 3.82 -14.24 -17.72
N PHE A 84 2.66 -13.99 -17.10
CA PHE A 84 2.53 -13.66 -15.69
C PHE A 84 1.67 -14.68 -14.96
N ILE A 85 1.99 -14.93 -13.69
CA ILE A 85 1.18 -15.72 -12.78
C ILE A 85 0.41 -14.75 -11.89
N ILE A 86 -0.88 -14.98 -11.68
CA ILE A 86 -1.65 -14.25 -10.69
C ILE A 86 -1.47 -14.95 -9.34
N ALA A 87 -0.92 -14.23 -8.37
CA ALA A 87 -0.78 -14.68 -7.00
C ALA A 87 -1.73 -13.90 -6.10
N ILE A 88 -2.44 -14.62 -5.23
CA ILE A 88 -3.38 -14.07 -4.27
C ILE A 88 -3.04 -14.66 -2.91
N ASP A 89 -2.88 -13.81 -1.92
CA ASP A 89 -2.63 -14.23 -0.54
C ASP A 89 -3.30 -13.29 0.47
N GLU A 90 -3.56 -13.80 1.67
CA GLU A 90 -4.09 -13.03 2.79
C GLU A 90 -2.97 -12.73 3.79
N THR A 91 -2.89 -11.48 4.25
CA THR A 91 -1.94 -11.09 5.29
C THR A 91 -2.62 -10.36 6.43
N VAL A 92 -2.13 -10.63 7.65
CA VAL A 92 -2.61 -10.01 8.89
C VAL A 92 -1.54 -9.09 9.46
N ILE A 93 -1.90 -7.82 9.62
CA ILE A 93 -1.02 -6.80 10.20
C ILE A 93 -1.52 -6.43 11.58
N THR A 94 -0.69 -6.64 12.60
CA THR A 94 -1.01 -6.24 13.98
C THR A 94 -1.18 -4.73 14.08
N LYS A 95 -2.22 -4.28 14.77
CA LYS A 95 -2.49 -2.86 14.95
C LYS A 95 -2.87 -2.54 16.39
N ALA A 96 -2.18 -1.55 16.95
CA ALA A 96 -2.50 -0.98 18.25
C ALA A 96 -3.53 0.16 18.12
N GLY A 97 -4.26 0.41 19.21
CA GLY A 97 -5.28 1.47 19.29
C GLY A 97 -6.72 0.95 19.15
N ARG A 98 -7.67 1.89 19.13
CA ARG A 98 -9.11 1.59 19.06
C ARG A 98 -9.85 2.28 17.90
N LYS A 99 -9.22 3.28 17.27
CA LYS A 99 -9.81 4.07 16.18
C LYS A 99 -9.17 3.68 14.85
N THR A 100 -9.45 2.47 14.38
CA THR A 100 -9.00 1.99 13.07
C THR A 100 -10.13 1.19 12.46
N HIS A 101 -10.52 1.56 11.25
CA HIS A 101 -11.58 0.90 10.51
C HIS A 101 -11.20 -0.56 10.18
N GLY A 102 -12.14 -1.49 10.35
CA GLY A 102 -11.93 -2.93 10.13
C GLY A 102 -10.94 -3.60 11.10
N LEU A 103 -10.74 -3.01 12.29
CA LEU A 103 -9.91 -3.59 13.35
C LEU A 103 -10.64 -4.74 14.03
N ASP A 104 -10.06 -5.94 13.97
CA ASP A 104 -10.61 -7.14 14.61
C ASP A 104 -9.48 -8.09 15.06
N ARG A 105 -9.80 -9.35 15.35
CA ARG A 105 -8.86 -10.42 15.68
C ARG A 105 -8.78 -11.45 14.55
N PHE A 106 -7.59 -11.58 13.98
CA PHE A 106 -7.27 -12.52 12.92
C PHE A 106 -6.14 -13.45 13.37
N PHE A 107 -6.13 -14.69 12.92
CA PHE A 107 -5.03 -15.61 13.19
C PHE A 107 -3.77 -15.15 12.45
N SER A 108 -2.64 -15.04 13.16
CA SER A 108 -1.35 -14.78 12.52
C SER A 108 -0.45 -15.99 12.72
N SER A 109 -0.02 -16.59 11.61
CA SER A 109 0.93 -17.71 11.59
C SER A 109 2.26 -17.34 12.24
N VAL A 110 2.72 -16.09 12.04
CA VAL A 110 3.95 -15.55 12.65
C VAL A 110 3.90 -15.59 14.19
N TYR A 111 2.73 -15.32 14.77
CA TYR A 111 2.54 -15.36 16.23
C TYR A 111 1.93 -16.66 16.75
N GLY A 112 1.54 -17.58 15.87
CA GLY A 112 0.83 -18.83 16.19
C GLY A 112 -0.50 -18.63 16.91
N LYS A 113 -1.11 -17.43 16.85
CA LYS A 113 -2.35 -17.13 17.60
C LYS A 113 -3.17 -16.01 16.97
N PRO A 114 -4.46 -15.88 17.36
CA PRO A 114 -5.27 -14.71 17.01
C PRO A 114 -4.75 -13.41 17.63
N VAL A 115 -4.32 -12.48 16.77
CA VAL A 115 -3.80 -11.16 17.13
C VAL A 115 -4.79 -10.06 16.75
N ARG A 116 -4.74 -8.94 17.47
CA ARG A 116 -5.54 -7.75 17.13
C ARG A 116 -4.88 -7.02 15.96
N GLY A 117 -5.61 -6.82 14.87
CA GLY A 117 -5.03 -6.30 13.64
C GLY A 117 -6.05 -6.07 12.54
N LEU A 118 -5.50 -5.88 11.34
CA LEU A 118 -6.24 -5.76 10.09
C LEU A 118 -5.86 -6.95 9.21
N SER A 119 -6.81 -7.47 8.45
CA SER A 119 -6.56 -8.46 7.40
C SER A 119 -6.69 -7.81 6.02
N PHE A 120 -5.83 -8.23 5.08
CA PHE A 120 -5.84 -7.77 3.71
C PHE A 120 -5.63 -8.92 2.74
N TYR A 121 -6.40 -8.94 1.66
CA TYR A 121 -6.05 -9.69 0.46
C TYR A 121 -5.13 -8.87 -0.43
N ALA A 122 -4.03 -9.47 -0.83
CA ALA A 122 -3.08 -8.91 -1.76
C ALA A 122 -3.12 -9.72 -3.06
N ILE A 123 -3.33 -9.04 -4.19
CA ILE A 123 -3.21 -9.63 -5.53
C ILE A 123 -2.00 -9.04 -6.23
N SER A 124 -1.13 -9.93 -6.72
CA SER A 124 0.08 -9.58 -7.45
C SER A 124 0.19 -10.32 -8.78
N LEU A 125 0.86 -9.69 -9.74
CA LEU A 125 1.32 -10.32 -10.97
C LEU A 125 2.79 -10.71 -10.82
N VAL A 126 3.09 -11.99 -10.91
CA VAL A 126 4.46 -12.52 -10.83
C VAL A 126 4.98 -12.76 -12.23
N SER A 127 6.04 -12.04 -12.61
CA SER A 127 6.69 -12.23 -13.91
C SER A 127 7.55 -13.49 -13.88
N THR A 128 7.23 -14.45 -14.74
CA THR A 128 8.01 -15.70 -14.90
C THR A 128 9.43 -15.42 -15.42
N LYS A 129 9.56 -14.42 -16.31
CA LYS A 129 10.84 -13.99 -16.89
C LYS A 129 11.71 -13.22 -15.90
N ARG A 130 11.15 -12.22 -15.22
CA ARG A 130 11.91 -11.35 -14.30
C ARG A 130 12.07 -11.94 -12.91
N ARG A 131 11.24 -12.93 -12.54
CA ARG A 131 11.16 -13.49 -11.18
C ARG A 131 10.88 -12.41 -10.12
N ILE A 132 10.03 -11.45 -10.48
CA ILE A 132 9.63 -10.31 -9.64
C ILE A 132 8.10 -10.30 -9.55
N SER A 133 7.60 -10.02 -8.34
CA SER A 133 6.18 -9.80 -8.07
C SER A 133 5.84 -8.32 -8.15
N PHE A 134 4.72 -8.00 -8.80
CA PHE A 134 4.17 -6.66 -8.90
C PHE A 134 2.81 -6.63 -8.21
N GLN A 135 2.71 -5.92 -7.09
CA GLN A 135 1.44 -5.72 -6.40
C GLN A 135 0.50 -4.91 -7.28
N ILE A 136 -0.71 -5.42 -7.53
CA ILE A 136 -1.72 -4.74 -8.34
C ILE A 136 -2.87 -4.23 -7.47
N MET A 137 -3.30 -5.01 -6.47
CA MET A 137 -4.45 -4.67 -5.65
C MET A 137 -4.26 -5.11 -4.21
N ILE A 138 -4.68 -4.27 -3.26
CA ILE A 138 -4.77 -4.63 -1.84
C ILE A 138 -6.17 -4.28 -1.37
N LYS A 139 -6.90 -5.26 -0.83
CA LYS A 139 -8.26 -5.07 -0.32
C LYS A 139 -8.32 -5.46 1.14
N GLN A 140 -8.82 -4.56 1.98
CA GLN A 140 -9.05 -4.87 3.39
C GLN A 140 -10.19 -5.88 3.53
N VAL A 141 -9.97 -6.92 4.33
CA VAL A 141 -11.00 -7.87 4.75
C VAL A 141 -11.69 -7.29 5.97
N ILE A 142 -12.99 -7.06 5.85
CA ILE A 142 -13.82 -6.55 6.94
C ILE A 142 -14.89 -7.61 7.18
N ARG A 143 -14.90 -8.18 8.37
CA ARG A 143 -15.96 -9.11 8.78
C ARG A 143 -17.27 -8.32 8.90
N SER A 144 -18.33 -8.84 8.31
CA SER A 144 -19.67 -8.31 8.54
C SER A 144 -20.12 -8.65 9.97
N GLU A 145 -21.05 -7.86 10.51
CA GLU A 145 -21.60 -8.12 11.85
C GLU A 145 -22.35 -9.47 11.93
N ASP A 146 -22.79 -9.98 10.79
CA ASP A 146 -23.54 -11.23 10.63
C ASP A 146 -22.64 -12.49 10.55
N GLU A 147 -21.32 -12.35 10.46
CA GLU A 147 -20.43 -13.51 10.42
C GLU A 147 -20.40 -14.23 11.78
N PRO A 148 -20.64 -15.55 11.82
CA PRO A 148 -20.62 -16.30 13.07
C PRO A 148 -19.22 -16.24 13.67
N LYS A 149 -19.11 -15.64 14.86
CA LYS A 149 -17.88 -15.64 15.65
C LYS A 149 -17.44 -17.09 15.84
N GLN A 150 -16.31 -17.47 15.25
CA GLN A 150 -15.73 -18.79 15.42
C GLN A 150 -15.65 -19.11 16.92
N LYS A 151 -16.42 -20.12 17.34
CA LYS A 151 -16.43 -20.58 18.73
C LYS A 151 -15.02 -21.01 19.08
N ARG A 152 -14.49 -20.49 20.19
CA ARG A 152 -13.25 -21.02 20.79
C ARG A 152 -13.48 -22.50 21.08
N SER A 153 -12.74 -23.39 20.44
CA SER A 153 -12.60 -24.76 20.95
C SER A 153 -11.95 -24.64 22.33
N LYS A 154 -12.61 -25.19 23.35
CA LYS A 154 -12.05 -25.30 24.70
C LYS A 154 -10.83 -26.20 24.70
#